data_AF-A0A4R3JIT4-F1
#
_entry.id   AF-A0A4R3JIT4-F1
#
_cell.length_a   1.000
_cell.length_b   1.000
_cell.length_c   1.000
_cell.angle_alpha   90.00
_cell.angle_beta   90.00
_cell.angle_gamma   90.00
#
_symmetry.space_group_name_H-M   'P 1'
#
loop_
_entity.id
_entity.type
_entity.pdbx_description
1 polymer ?
#
loop_
_entity_poly.entity_id
_entity_poly.type
_entity_poly.pdbx_seq_one_letter_code
_entity_poly.pdbx_strand_id
1 'polypeptide(L)'
;MQKYTEGDLEAKHILIEHNLRLVAHIVKKYQRPEEDNEDLISIGTVGLIKAVITFNPEKGNRLSTYAARCIENEILMMLRSRKKSSREISLYEPIGTDREGNEIQLFDVMETTDEDIHEKINLKDDVRTLYEKVESELSDRERLVLKMRYGLYNEEEYTQREIAKRLGISRSYVSRIEKSAVEKLRIFFPES
;
A
#
# COMPACT_ATOMS: atom_id res chain seq x y z
N MET A 1 -19.28 11.12 -48.18
CA MET A 1 -18.70 9.76 -48.10
C MET A 1 -17.47 9.57 -48.98
N GLN A 2 -17.45 10.00 -50.26
CA GLN A 2 -16.26 9.83 -51.12
C GLN A 2 -14.98 10.53 -50.59
N LYS A 3 -15.05 11.79 -50.12
CA LYS A 3 -13.89 12.50 -49.52
C LYS A 3 -13.47 12.00 -48.13
N TYR A 4 -14.35 11.27 -47.45
CA TYR A 4 -14.07 10.70 -46.12
C TYR A 4 -13.12 9.49 -46.21
N THR A 5 -13.22 8.73 -47.31
CA THR A 5 -12.35 7.58 -47.60
C THR A 5 -10.90 7.99 -47.91
N GLU A 6 -10.67 9.26 -48.26
CA GLU A 6 -9.35 9.80 -48.62
C GLU A 6 -8.55 10.35 -47.41
N GLY A 7 -9.11 10.26 -46.19
CA GLY A 7 -8.40 10.66 -44.98
C GLY A 7 -8.47 12.14 -44.63
N ASP A 8 -9.30 12.92 -45.32
CA ASP A 8 -9.54 14.34 -45.07
C ASP A 8 -10.07 14.57 -43.64
N LEU A 9 -9.28 15.27 -42.83
CA LEU A 9 -9.58 15.59 -41.43
C LEU A 9 -10.80 16.51 -41.31
N GLU A 10 -11.01 17.40 -42.28
CA GLU A 10 -12.10 18.37 -42.28
C GLU A 10 -13.45 17.67 -42.50
N ALA A 11 -13.47 16.71 -43.43
CA ALA A 11 -14.65 15.88 -43.66
C ALA A 11 -15.04 15.05 -42.44
N LYS A 12 -14.06 14.61 -41.63
CA LYS A 12 -14.30 13.90 -40.37
C LYS A 12 -14.87 14.82 -39.30
N HIS A 13 -14.35 16.04 -39.16
CA HIS A 13 -14.86 17.04 -38.23
C HIS A 13 -16.33 17.36 -38.49
N ILE A 14 -16.70 17.64 -39.74
CA ILE A 14 -18.08 17.92 -40.14
C ILE A 14 -19.00 16.73 -39.79
N LEU A 15 -18.54 15.50 -40.02
CA LEU A 15 -19.30 14.29 -39.68
C LEU A 15 -19.49 14.12 -38.16
N ILE A 16 -18.48 14.45 -37.36
CA ILE A 16 -18.57 14.40 -35.89
C ILE A 16 -19.59 15.44 -35.41
N GLU A 17 -19.44 16.70 -35.81
CA GLU A 17 -20.33 17.79 -35.39
C GLU A 17 -21.80 17.52 -35.73
N HIS A 18 -22.05 16.99 -36.94
CA HIS A 18 -23.41 16.67 -37.38
C HIS A 18 -24.07 15.57 -36.51
N ASN A 19 -23.27 14.68 -35.92
CA ASN A 19 -23.76 13.54 -35.14
C ASN A 19 -23.67 13.76 -33.62
N LEU A 20 -23.29 14.94 -33.13
CA LEU A 20 -23.23 15.22 -31.68
C LEU A 20 -24.57 15.04 -30.96
N ARG A 21 -25.70 15.28 -31.65
CA ARG A 21 -27.05 15.04 -31.09
C ARG A 21 -27.27 13.56 -30.72
N LEU A 22 -26.64 12.63 -31.46
CA LEU A 22 -26.71 11.21 -31.15
C LEU A 22 -25.99 10.90 -29.82
N VAL A 23 -24.84 11.54 -29.58
CA VAL A 23 -24.10 11.41 -28.32
C VAL A 23 -24.98 11.86 -27.15
N ALA A 24 -25.56 13.06 -27.25
CA ALA A 24 -26.44 13.59 -26.22
C ALA A 24 -27.68 12.70 -25.95
N HIS A 25 -28.23 12.07 -27.00
CA HIS A 25 -29.34 11.13 -26.82
C HIS A 25 -28.93 9.86 -26.08
N ILE A 26 -27.78 9.28 -26.44
CA ILE A 26 -27.30 8.03 -25.84
C ILE A 26 -26.85 8.24 -24.39
N VAL A 27 -26.14 9.33 -24.11
CA VAL A 27 -25.65 9.69 -22.77
C VAL A 27 -26.78 9.74 -21.74
N LYS A 28 -27.96 10.24 -22.10
CA LYS A 28 -29.13 10.31 -21.20
C LYS A 28 -29.51 8.96 -20.57
N LYS A 29 -29.27 7.84 -21.26
CA LYS A 29 -29.54 6.48 -20.73
C LYS A 29 -28.59 6.09 -19.59
N TYR A 30 -27.41 6.71 -19.53
CA TYR A 30 -26.35 6.39 -18.57
C TYR A 30 -26.16 7.46 -17.49
N GLN A 31 -26.86 8.58 -17.61
CA GLN A 31 -26.81 9.67 -16.64
C GLN A 31 -27.38 9.21 -15.29
N ARG A 32 -26.55 9.29 -14.25
CA ARG A 32 -26.93 9.06 -12.85
C ARG A 32 -26.78 10.37 -12.07
N PRO A 33 -27.43 10.53 -10.90
CA PRO A 33 -27.31 11.74 -10.10
C PRO A 33 -25.85 12.10 -9.72
N GLU A 34 -24.98 11.10 -9.58
CA GLU A 34 -23.58 11.30 -9.20
C GLU A 34 -22.63 11.56 -10.38
N GLU A 35 -23.12 11.51 -11.62
CA GLU A 35 -22.30 11.64 -12.83
C GLU A 35 -22.44 13.03 -13.46
N ASP A 36 -21.31 13.64 -13.79
CA ASP A 36 -21.31 14.89 -14.55
C ASP A 36 -21.76 14.63 -16.00
N ASN A 37 -22.74 15.41 -16.44
CA ASN A 37 -23.26 15.34 -17.79
C ASN A 37 -22.19 15.72 -18.81
N GLU A 38 -21.36 16.72 -18.51
CA GLU A 38 -20.30 17.19 -19.41
C GLU A 38 -19.23 16.11 -19.64
N ASP A 39 -18.87 15.36 -18.60
CA ASP A 39 -17.94 14.22 -18.70
C ASP A 39 -18.51 13.11 -19.58
N LEU A 40 -19.78 12.75 -19.38
CA LEU A 40 -20.44 11.72 -20.18
C LEU A 40 -20.53 12.11 -21.66
N ILE A 41 -20.83 13.38 -21.95
CA ILE A 41 -20.84 13.92 -23.32
C ILE A 41 -19.44 13.87 -23.92
N SER A 42 -18.41 14.25 -23.16
CA SER A 42 -17.02 14.25 -23.63
C SER A 42 -16.55 12.83 -23.99
N ILE A 43 -16.82 11.86 -23.11
CA ILE A 43 -16.48 10.45 -23.33
C ILE A 43 -17.29 9.85 -24.49
N GLY A 44 -18.58 10.16 -24.55
CA GLY A 44 -19.41 9.75 -25.67
C GLY A 44 -18.91 10.34 -27.00
N THR A 45 -18.39 11.56 -26.99
CA THR A 45 -17.80 12.21 -28.17
C THR A 45 -16.52 11.49 -28.60
N VAL A 46 -15.68 11.03 -27.67
CA VAL A 46 -14.53 10.15 -27.99
C VAL A 46 -14.99 8.87 -28.68
N GLY A 47 -16.10 8.27 -28.22
CA GLY A 47 -16.70 7.09 -28.86
C GLY A 47 -17.21 7.37 -30.27
N LEU A 48 -17.81 8.54 -30.50
CA LEU A 48 -18.23 8.99 -31.82
C LEU A 48 -17.03 9.22 -32.75
N ILE A 49 -15.97 9.88 -32.27
CA ILE A 49 -14.74 10.11 -33.03
C ILE A 49 -14.14 8.77 -33.46
N LYS A 50 -14.01 7.82 -32.53
CA LYS A 50 -13.53 6.46 -32.83
C LYS A 50 -14.40 5.80 -33.91
N ALA A 51 -15.72 5.88 -33.77
CA ALA A 51 -16.65 5.34 -34.76
C ALA A 51 -16.46 5.97 -36.14
N VAL A 52 -16.35 7.29 -36.21
CA VAL A 52 -16.11 8.03 -37.45
C VAL A 52 -14.71 7.74 -37.99
N ILE A 53 -13.72 7.31 -37.20
CA ILE A 53 -12.41 6.92 -37.76
C ILE A 53 -12.44 5.50 -38.31
N THR A 54 -13.15 4.58 -37.64
CA THR A 54 -13.08 3.13 -37.95
C THR A 54 -14.25 2.61 -38.78
N PHE A 55 -15.22 3.46 -39.11
CA PHE A 55 -16.42 3.05 -39.85
C PHE A 55 -16.07 2.61 -41.28
N ASN A 56 -16.60 1.45 -41.68
CA ASN A 56 -16.48 0.94 -43.03
C ASN A 56 -17.88 0.83 -43.68
N PRO A 57 -18.21 1.66 -44.68
CA PRO A 57 -19.51 1.65 -45.37
C PRO A 57 -19.83 0.33 -46.06
N GLU A 58 -18.81 -0.41 -46.53
CA GLU A 58 -18.97 -1.68 -47.26
C GLU A 58 -19.55 -2.80 -46.38
N LYS A 59 -19.53 -2.64 -45.06
CA LYS A 59 -20.10 -3.60 -44.10
C LYS A 59 -21.62 -3.49 -43.94
N GLY A 60 -22.29 -2.63 -44.71
CA GLY A 60 -23.76 -2.57 -44.82
C GLY A 60 -24.51 -1.96 -43.63
N ASN A 61 -23.82 -1.58 -42.55
CA ASN A 61 -24.44 -0.96 -41.38
C ASN A 61 -24.48 0.57 -41.52
N ARG A 62 -25.56 1.20 -41.04
CA ARG A 62 -25.62 2.67 -40.96
C ARG A 62 -24.59 3.19 -39.96
N LEU A 63 -23.93 4.31 -40.29
CA LEU A 63 -22.96 4.96 -39.39
C LEU A 63 -23.55 5.25 -38.01
N SER A 64 -24.81 5.68 -37.93
CA SER A 64 -25.49 5.95 -36.66
C SER A 64 -25.59 4.71 -35.77
N THR A 65 -25.90 3.53 -36.33
CA THR A 65 -25.98 2.27 -35.58
C THR A 65 -24.61 1.84 -35.08
N TYR A 66 -23.57 1.98 -35.91
CA TYR A 66 -22.21 1.67 -35.52
C TYR A 66 -21.68 2.63 -34.44
N ALA A 67 -21.87 3.94 -34.67
CA ALA A 67 -21.51 5.00 -33.73
C ALA A 67 -22.20 4.82 -32.38
N ALA A 68 -23.48 4.46 -32.36
CA ALA A 68 -24.19 4.20 -31.12
C ALA A 68 -23.49 3.12 -30.26
N ARG A 69 -23.05 2.01 -30.89
CA ARG A 69 -22.32 0.95 -30.18
C ARG A 69 -20.96 1.41 -29.65
N CYS A 70 -20.24 2.23 -30.42
CA CYS A 70 -18.95 2.79 -29.98
C CYS A 70 -19.12 3.79 -28.83
N ILE A 71 -20.11 4.66 -28.90
CA ILE A 71 -20.46 5.62 -27.84
C ILE A 71 -20.83 4.87 -26.56
N GLU A 72 -21.73 3.88 -26.63
CA GLU A 72 -22.10 3.06 -25.47
C GLU A 72 -20.88 2.32 -24.89
N ASN A 73 -19.98 1.80 -25.74
CA ASN A 73 -18.79 1.09 -25.28
C ASN A 73 -17.84 1.99 -24.48
N GLU A 74 -17.54 3.20 -24.96
CA GLU A 74 -16.65 4.12 -24.25
C GLU A 74 -17.24 4.56 -22.90
N ILE A 75 -18.54 4.87 -22.85
CA ILE A 75 -19.24 5.20 -21.59
C ILE A 75 -19.15 4.02 -20.62
N LEU A 76 -19.43 2.80 -21.08
CA LEU A 76 -19.33 1.60 -20.24
C LEU A 76 -17.89 1.32 -19.77
N MET A 77 -16.88 1.61 -20.59
CA MET A 77 -15.47 1.47 -20.20
C MET A 77 -15.10 2.45 -19.09
N MET A 78 -15.50 3.72 -19.19
CA MET A 78 -15.29 4.70 -18.13
C MET A 78 -15.97 4.29 -16.82
N LEU A 79 -17.25 3.89 -16.87
CA LEU A 79 -17.99 3.46 -15.67
C LEU A 79 -17.33 2.24 -14.98
N ARG A 80 -16.76 1.31 -15.76
CA ARG A 80 -16.00 0.17 -15.21
C ARG A 80 -14.69 0.60 -14.55
N SER A 81 -13.99 1.55 -15.14
CA SER A 81 -12.74 2.09 -14.59
C SER A 81 -13.00 2.84 -13.28
N ARG A 82 -14.06 3.66 -13.23
CA ARG A 82 -14.44 4.41 -12.03
C ARG A 82 -14.81 3.50 -10.85
N LYS A 83 -15.55 2.41 -11.11
CA LYS A 83 -15.82 1.39 -10.06
C LYS A 83 -14.57 0.77 -9.44
N LYS A 84 -13.44 0.74 -10.17
CA LYS A 84 -12.17 0.23 -9.65
C LYS A 84 -11.54 1.20 -8.65
N SER A 85 -11.60 2.51 -8.92
CA SER A 85 -11.09 3.57 -8.04
C SER A 85 -12.06 3.94 -6.91
N SER A 86 -13.36 3.67 -7.04
CA SER A 86 -14.37 3.90 -5.98
C SER A 86 -14.14 3.13 -4.66
N ARG A 87 -13.10 2.30 -4.57
CA ARG A 87 -12.65 1.67 -3.31
C ARG A 87 -11.60 2.49 -2.56
N GLU A 88 -11.16 3.60 -3.14
CA GLU A 88 -10.20 4.52 -2.54
C GLU A 88 -10.97 5.53 -1.69
N ILE A 89 -10.61 5.61 -0.41
CA ILE A 89 -11.16 6.58 0.55
C ILE A 89 -10.07 7.63 0.77
N SER A 90 -10.45 8.91 0.85
CA SER A 90 -9.49 9.96 1.15
C SER A 90 -9.03 9.84 2.61
N LEU A 91 -7.72 9.91 2.83
CA LEU A 91 -7.16 9.91 4.18
C LEU A 91 -7.57 11.16 4.98
N TYR A 92 -7.90 12.25 4.30
CA TYR A 92 -8.29 13.52 4.90
C TYR A 92 -9.81 13.65 5.08
N GLU A 93 -10.58 12.60 4.78
CA GLU A 93 -12.02 12.60 5.01
C GLU A 93 -12.32 12.48 6.51
N PRO A 94 -13.22 13.32 7.06
CA PRO A 94 -13.58 13.25 8.47
C PRO A 94 -14.37 11.96 8.74
N ILE A 95 -13.94 11.19 9.73
CA ILE A 95 -14.59 9.93 10.15
C ILE A 95 -15.44 10.09 11.41
N GLY A 96 -15.34 11.24 12.08
CA GLY A 96 -16.10 11.54 13.28
C GLY A 96 -15.64 12.84 13.93
N THR A 97 -16.16 13.10 15.13
CA THR A 97 -15.78 14.26 15.93
C THR A 97 -15.25 13.78 17.28
N ASP A 98 -14.22 14.44 17.81
CA ASP A 98 -13.74 14.20 19.17
C ASP A 98 -14.71 14.76 20.23
N ARG A 99 -14.32 14.68 21.51
CA ARG A 99 -15.13 15.19 22.63
C ARG A 99 -15.18 16.71 22.71
N GLU A 100 -14.28 17.40 22.02
CA GLU A 100 -14.14 18.86 21.97
C GLU A 100 -14.78 19.45 20.70
N GLY A 101 -15.27 18.60 19.79
CA GLY A 101 -15.94 18.96 18.55
C GLY A 101 -15.01 19.13 17.35
N ASN A 102 -13.73 18.75 17.47
CA ASN A 102 -12.81 18.76 16.33
C ASN A 102 -13.07 17.55 15.43
N GLU A 103 -12.97 17.74 14.12
CA GLU A 103 -13.09 16.67 13.14
C GLU A 103 -11.87 15.73 13.21
N ILE A 104 -12.13 14.44 13.37
CA ILE A 104 -11.09 13.40 13.31
C ILE A 104 -11.00 12.91 11.88
N GLN A 105 -9.81 12.97 11.27
CA GLN A 105 -9.59 12.46 9.92
C GLN A 105 -9.14 11.01 9.97
N LEU A 106 -9.36 10.26 8.88
CA LEU A 106 -8.90 8.88 8.79
C LEU A 106 -7.37 8.78 8.96
N PHE A 107 -6.62 9.76 8.45
CA PHE A 107 -5.17 9.89 8.60
C PHE A 107 -4.71 9.88 10.06
N ASP A 108 -5.44 10.54 10.95
CA ASP A 108 -5.08 10.68 12.38
C ASP A 108 -5.19 9.36 13.15
N VAL A 109 -5.98 8.41 12.62
CA VAL A 109 -6.24 7.11 13.25
C VAL A 109 -5.40 6.00 12.63
N MET A 110 -4.71 6.25 11.51
CA MET A 110 -3.86 5.24 10.89
C MET A 110 -2.59 5.03 11.71
N GLU A 111 -2.42 3.83 12.25
CA GLU A 111 -1.15 3.41 12.85
C GLU A 111 -0.06 3.37 11.76
N THR A 112 1.05 4.06 11.99
CA THR A 112 2.24 3.91 11.15
C THR A 112 2.89 2.56 11.42
N THR A 113 3.28 1.84 10.35
CA THR A 113 4.08 0.61 10.45
C THR A 113 5.55 0.86 10.79
N ASP A 114 5.95 2.12 10.93
CA ASP A 114 7.27 2.46 11.45
C ASP A 114 7.28 2.12 12.94
N GLU A 115 7.89 0.97 13.28
CA GLU A 115 8.44 0.73 14.61
C GLU A 115 9.14 2.00 15.08
N ASP A 116 8.69 2.51 16.23
CA ASP A 116 9.06 3.80 16.77
C ASP A 116 10.57 4.04 16.66
N ILE A 117 10.97 5.15 16.03
CA ILE A 117 12.39 5.54 15.89
C ILE A 117 13.05 5.58 17.28
N HIS A 118 12.29 5.89 18.33
CA HIS A 118 12.73 5.86 19.71
C HIS A 118 13.09 4.44 20.19
N GLU A 119 12.32 3.41 19.83
CA GLU A 119 12.64 2.02 20.18
C GLU A 119 13.94 1.53 19.50
N LYS A 120 14.18 1.91 18.24
CA LYS A 120 15.42 1.55 17.53
C LYS A 120 16.66 2.20 18.11
N ILE A 121 16.55 3.44 18.59
CA ILE A 121 17.67 4.15 19.24
C ILE A 121 17.94 3.52 20.60
N ASN A 122 16.91 3.27 21.41
CA ASN A 122 17.04 2.64 22.72
C ASN A 122 17.70 1.25 22.61
N LEU A 123 17.26 0.41 21.68
CA LEU A 123 17.85 -0.93 21.50
C LEU A 123 19.34 -0.88 21.17
N LYS A 124 19.79 0.08 20.36
CA LYS A 124 21.21 0.22 20.01
C LYS A 124 22.05 0.63 21.22
N ASP A 125 21.55 1.57 22.02
CA ASP A 125 22.23 2.02 23.23
C ASP A 125 22.25 0.94 24.31
N ASP A 126 21.17 0.16 24.42
CA ASP A 126 21.09 -0.99 25.33
C ASP A 126 22.06 -2.10 24.95
N VAL A 127 22.17 -2.43 23.66
CA VAL A 127 23.13 -3.43 23.17
C VAL A 127 24.56 -2.99 23.47
N ARG A 128 24.91 -1.70 23.26
CA ARG A 128 26.24 -1.18 23.61
C ARG A 128 26.50 -1.33 25.10
N THR A 129 25.55 -0.90 25.93
CA THR A 129 25.63 -0.99 27.39
C THR A 129 25.79 -2.44 27.86
N LEU A 130 25.09 -3.38 27.23
CA LEU A 130 25.15 -4.81 27.57
C LEU A 130 26.57 -5.33 27.40
N TYR A 131 27.19 -5.10 26.24
CA TYR A 131 28.56 -5.56 25.97
C TYR A 131 29.57 -4.91 26.93
N GLU A 132 29.44 -3.62 27.24
CA GLU A 132 30.31 -2.94 28.21
C GLU A 132 30.19 -3.57 29.61
N LYS A 133 28.96 -3.82 30.09
CA LYS A 133 28.72 -4.40 31.42
C LYS A 133 29.07 -5.88 31.52
N VAL A 134 28.93 -6.63 30.43
CA VAL A 134 29.40 -8.02 30.34
C VAL A 134 30.92 -8.09 30.48
N GLU A 135 31.66 -7.09 29.98
CA GLU A 135 33.11 -7.02 30.16
C GLU A 135 33.51 -6.51 31.56
N SER A 136 32.85 -5.48 32.10
CA SER A 136 33.27 -4.84 33.35
C SER A 136 32.79 -5.53 34.64
N GLU A 137 31.58 -6.12 34.66
CA GLU A 137 30.93 -6.56 35.91
C GLU A 137 30.93 -8.09 36.11
N LEU A 138 31.16 -8.84 35.04
CA LEU A 138 31.12 -10.30 35.07
C LEU A 138 32.51 -10.89 35.18
N SER A 139 32.63 -11.95 35.97
CA SER A 139 33.83 -12.79 35.98
C SER A 139 33.97 -13.54 34.65
N ASP A 140 35.18 -13.97 34.31
CA ASP A 140 35.45 -14.73 33.09
C ASP A 140 34.56 -15.98 32.96
N ARG A 141 34.22 -16.60 34.09
CA ARG A 141 33.35 -17.78 34.13
C ARG A 141 31.88 -17.44 33.86
N GLU A 142 31.40 -16.32 34.38
CA GLU A 142 30.04 -15.81 34.12
C GLU A 142 29.92 -15.37 32.65
N ARG A 143 30.89 -14.61 32.15
CA ARG A 143 30.97 -14.16 30.75
C ARG A 143 30.97 -15.34 29.80
N LEU A 144 31.79 -16.37 30.06
CA LEU A 144 31.85 -17.57 29.24
C LEU A 144 30.50 -18.32 29.20
N VAL A 145 29.83 -18.45 30.34
CA VAL A 145 28.50 -19.10 30.41
C VAL A 145 27.46 -18.30 29.62
N LEU A 146 27.41 -16.97 29.78
CA LEU A 146 26.49 -16.10 29.02
C LEU A 146 26.80 -16.14 27.51
N LYS A 147 28.08 -16.08 27.14
CA LYS A 147 28.54 -16.16 25.74
C LYS A 147 28.02 -17.42 25.06
N MET A 148 28.17 -18.57 25.70
CA MET A 148 27.69 -19.85 25.17
C MET A 148 26.16 -20.00 25.27
N ARG A 149 25.54 -19.41 26.28
CA ARG A 149 24.09 -19.58 26.54
C ARG A 149 23.24 -18.80 25.55
N TYR A 150 23.67 -17.59 25.19
CA TYR A 150 22.92 -16.63 24.37
C TYR A 150 23.63 -16.28 23.05
N GLY A 151 24.71 -17.00 22.70
CA GLY A 151 25.42 -16.79 21.44
C GLY A 151 26.10 -15.42 21.31
N LEU A 152 26.47 -14.78 22.43
CA LEU A 152 27.08 -13.45 22.39
C LEU A 152 28.40 -13.48 21.60
N TYR A 153 28.75 -12.36 20.95
CA TYR A 153 29.94 -12.25 20.10
C TYR A 153 29.94 -13.23 18.93
N ASN A 154 28.76 -13.53 18.37
CA ASN A 154 28.58 -14.37 17.18
C ASN A 154 29.02 -15.83 17.39
N GLU A 155 28.82 -16.34 18.61
CA GLU A 155 29.02 -17.75 18.97
C GLU A 155 27.71 -18.53 18.84
N GLU A 156 27.80 -19.86 18.81
CA GLU A 156 26.60 -20.71 18.85
C GLU A 156 25.94 -20.73 20.23
N GLU A 157 24.61 -20.85 20.25
CA GLU A 157 23.82 -21.05 21.46
C GLU A 157 23.85 -22.51 21.94
N TYR A 158 24.01 -22.68 23.25
CA TYR A 158 24.05 -23.99 23.90
C TYR A 158 23.06 -24.08 25.07
N THR A 159 22.52 -25.27 25.29
CA THR A 159 21.70 -25.55 26.47
C THR A 159 22.56 -25.61 27.74
N GLN A 160 21.98 -25.31 28.91
CA GLN A 160 22.67 -25.48 30.19
C GLN A 160 23.30 -26.87 30.38
N ARG A 161 22.67 -27.92 29.82
CA ARG A 161 23.19 -29.30 29.87
C ARG A 161 24.43 -29.48 29.00
N GLU A 162 24.46 -28.88 27.81
CA GLU A 162 25.62 -28.92 26.91
C GLU A 162 26.79 -28.10 27.45
N ILE A 163 26.51 -26.91 27.99
CA ILE A 163 27.50 -26.08 28.67
C ILE A 163 28.09 -26.83 29.88
N ALA A 164 27.24 -27.48 30.68
CA ALA A 164 27.68 -28.29 31.82
C ALA A 164 28.62 -29.42 31.40
N LYS A 165 28.29 -30.14 30.32
CA LYS A 165 29.15 -31.19 29.76
C LYS A 165 30.49 -30.63 29.28
N ARG A 166 30.51 -29.51 28.54
CA ARG A 166 31.74 -28.86 28.04
C ARG A 166 32.63 -28.36 29.16
N LEU A 167 32.05 -27.77 30.20
CA LEU A 167 32.78 -27.18 31.33
C LEU A 167 33.10 -28.18 32.45
N GLY A 168 32.70 -29.45 32.32
CA GLY A 168 32.96 -30.49 33.32
C GLY A 168 32.29 -30.23 34.68
N ILE A 169 31.14 -29.54 34.69
CA ILE A 169 30.41 -29.15 35.91
C ILE A 169 28.96 -29.61 35.87
N SER A 170 28.25 -29.52 37.01
CA SER A 170 26.84 -29.89 37.05
C SER A 170 25.96 -28.84 36.36
N ARG A 171 24.85 -29.29 35.75
CA ARG A 171 23.83 -28.41 35.16
C ARG A 171 23.24 -27.42 36.18
N SER A 172 23.09 -27.84 37.44
CA SER A 172 22.64 -26.96 38.52
C SER A 172 23.64 -25.83 38.79
N TYR A 173 24.93 -26.12 38.70
CA TYR A 173 25.97 -25.09 38.88
C TYR A 173 25.99 -24.09 37.72
N VAL A 174 25.84 -24.54 36.47
CA VAL A 174 25.67 -23.64 35.31
C VAL A 174 24.46 -22.72 35.49
N SER A 175 23.32 -23.27 35.92
CA SER A 175 22.09 -22.48 36.19
C SER A 175 22.32 -21.40 37.25
N ARG A 176 23.09 -21.69 38.31
CA ARG A 176 23.45 -20.69 39.34
C ARG A 176 24.35 -19.59 38.77
N ILE A 177 25.32 -19.94 37.93
CA ILE A 177 26.20 -18.96 37.27
C ILE A 177 25.40 -18.04 36.35
N GLU A 178 24.56 -18.61 35.48
CA GLU A 178 23.68 -17.87 34.58
C GLU A 178 22.79 -16.90 35.36
N LYS A 179 22.12 -17.39 36.41
CA LYS A 179 21.25 -16.56 37.26
C LYS A 179 22.01 -15.41 37.93
N SER A 180 23.17 -15.69 38.53
CA SER A 180 24.02 -14.67 39.17
C SER A 180 24.45 -13.59 38.18
N ALA A 181 24.84 -14.00 36.97
CA ALA A 181 25.29 -13.07 35.95
C ALA A 181 24.16 -12.18 35.41
N VAL A 182 22.98 -12.77 35.16
CA VAL A 182 21.78 -12.01 34.74
C VAL A 182 21.32 -11.04 35.83
N GLU A 183 21.34 -11.44 37.10
CA GLU A 183 20.98 -10.55 38.21
C GLU A 183 21.92 -9.34 38.32
N LYS A 184 23.24 -9.52 38.10
CA LYS A 184 24.20 -8.41 38.04
C LYS A 184 23.91 -7.45 36.89
N LEU A 185 23.66 -7.98 35.69
CA LEU A 185 23.39 -7.16 34.51
C LEU A 185 22.06 -6.40 34.64
N ARG A 186 21.04 -7.01 35.24
CA ARG A 186 19.69 -6.41 35.39
C ARG A 186 19.69 -5.06 36.09
N ILE A 187 20.63 -4.81 37.01
CA ILE A 187 20.75 -3.53 37.75
C ILE A 187 20.98 -2.35 36.79
N PHE A 188 21.58 -2.59 35.62
CA PHE A 188 21.92 -1.55 34.64
C PHE A 188 20.81 -1.30 33.60
N PHE A 189 19.74 -2.11 33.60
CA PHE A 189 18.61 -1.99 32.67
C PHE A 189 17.30 -1.85 33.46
N PRO A 190 17.04 -0.68 34.07
CA PRO A 190 15.77 -0.45 34.76
C PRO A 190 14.62 -0.56 33.76
N GLU A 191 13.56 -1.29 34.13
CA GLU A 191 12.32 -1.32 33.34
C GLU A 191 11.76 0.10 33.26
N SER A 192 11.66 0.62 32.04
CA SER A 192 10.97 1.88 31.72
C SER A 192 9.48 1.64 31.55
#